data_AF-A0A956RFB0-F1
#
_entry.id   AF-A0A956RFB0-F1
#
_cell.length_a   1.000
_cell.length_b   1.000
_cell.length_c   1.000
_cell.angle_alpha   90.00
_cell.angle_beta   90.00
_cell.angle_gamma   90.00
#
_symmetry.space_group_name_H-M   'P 1'
#
loop_
_entity.id
_entity.type
_entity.pdbx_description
1 polymer ?
#
loop_
_entity_poly.entity_id
_entity_poly.type
_entity_poly.pdbx_seq_one_letter_code
_entity_poly.pdbx_strand_id
1 'polypeptide(L)'
;MRTSQLPVLALAPLSLLSLAACPTPPATTDLSTSEGDDASSSTVGTTAAETSTTGDGSTTAGTTAAPTSTGASETTTATTGPADTCGDGVLDDGEACDDGPGNSETGACTPECQAATCGDGYVWSGQELCDDGPDNGEYGYCLADCSGPGPRCGDGVLDADYDEQCDLLPLNPQKDGCNPKSCTIAQSCAELAASLPEELKISGAYPIWPDGQDAALGQGVWCDMEGGWTFLKYDTGGGVHPASEAEALCDALGLTLFWPQTQAHLQAAIGVAVNPEILPIGGGDTADDIGYLGMLAIYPATPGESCVGAPLNAADCPEWEAPGEREYFVGDVGQMGQPAINNCAGCSMEYIFDADAQQIVNYFAFLNNGIGATRSNWLCRARP
;
A
#
# COMPACT_ATOMS: atom_id res chain seq x y z
N MET A 1 -6.39 31.96 -70.57
CA MET A 1 -6.49 33.19 -69.73
C MET A 1 -6.36 32.78 -68.27
N ARG A 2 -5.89 33.69 -67.39
CA ARG A 2 -5.77 33.52 -65.93
C ARG A 2 -5.14 32.19 -65.45
N THR A 3 -3.83 32.22 -65.31
CA THR A 3 -3.21 31.71 -64.06
C THR A 3 -3.72 32.55 -62.88
N SER A 4 -3.72 32.00 -61.67
CA SER A 4 -3.91 32.75 -60.42
C SER A 4 -3.12 32.06 -59.32
N GLN A 5 -2.44 32.84 -58.49
CA GLN A 5 -1.44 32.37 -57.55
C GLN A 5 -2.06 32.09 -56.16
N LEU A 6 -1.53 31.10 -55.46
CA LEU A 6 -1.76 30.93 -54.03
C LEU A 6 -1.02 32.05 -53.26
N PRO A 7 -1.60 32.64 -52.21
CA PRO A 7 -0.92 33.64 -51.40
C PRO A 7 0.12 32.99 -50.48
N VAL A 8 1.33 33.54 -50.44
CA VAL A 8 2.34 33.20 -49.44
C VAL A 8 2.01 33.95 -48.14
N LEU A 9 1.80 33.21 -47.04
CA LEU A 9 1.64 33.81 -45.72
C LEU A 9 3.03 34.06 -45.10
N ALA A 10 3.27 35.27 -44.59
CA ALA A 10 4.60 35.70 -44.16
C ALA A 10 4.92 35.30 -42.72
N LEU A 11 6.15 34.82 -42.50
CA LEU A 11 6.74 34.64 -41.17
C LEU A 11 7.12 36.01 -40.58
N ALA A 12 6.68 36.27 -39.34
CA ALA A 12 7.14 37.42 -38.56
C ALA A 12 8.38 37.04 -37.72
N PRO A 13 9.42 37.90 -37.63
CA PRO A 13 10.61 37.60 -36.86
C PRO A 13 10.42 37.83 -35.35
N LEU A 14 10.93 36.91 -34.53
CA LEU A 14 11.07 37.13 -33.09
C LEU A 14 12.11 38.23 -32.83
N SER A 15 11.72 39.26 -32.06
CA SER A 15 12.66 40.27 -31.57
C SER A 15 13.29 39.81 -30.26
N LEU A 16 14.61 39.71 -30.22
CA LEU A 16 15.34 39.55 -28.95
C LEU A 16 15.13 40.82 -28.11
N LEU A 17 14.71 40.66 -26.86
CA LEU A 17 14.75 41.72 -25.85
C LEU A 17 15.82 41.37 -24.81
N SER A 18 16.84 42.21 -24.69
CA SER A 18 17.96 42.02 -23.76
C SER A 18 18.09 43.23 -22.84
N LEU A 19 17.58 43.08 -21.61
CA LEU A 19 17.92 43.91 -20.45
C LEU A 19 18.37 42.92 -19.35
N ALA A 20 19.60 42.94 -18.85
CA ALA A 20 20.38 44.00 -18.19
C ALA A 20 20.34 43.82 -16.67
N ALA A 21 21.52 43.66 -16.06
CA ALA A 21 21.68 43.32 -14.65
C ALA A 21 21.61 44.54 -13.71
N CYS A 22 21.31 44.28 -12.44
CA CYS A 22 21.44 45.22 -11.32
C CYS A 22 22.22 44.56 -10.15
N PRO A 23 22.77 45.34 -9.21
CA PRO A 23 24.15 45.09 -8.79
C PRO A 23 24.36 44.74 -7.31
N THR A 24 25.56 44.25 -7.00
CA THR A 24 26.05 44.01 -5.64
C THR A 24 26.36 45.30 -4.88
N PRO A 25 25.94 45.45 -3.60
CA PRO A 25 26.42 46.51 -2.71
C PRO A 25 27.83 46.20 -2.14
N PRO A 26 28.64 47.21 -1.75
CA PRO A 26 30.04 47.01 -1.35
C PRO A 26 30.33 47.08 0.17
N ALA A 27 31.20 46.16 0.61
CA ALA A 27 32.39 46.36 1.47
C ALA A 27 32.33 46.91 2.93
N THR A 28 33.04 46.19 3.82
CA THR A 28 33.83 46.66 5.01
C THR A 28 33.08 47.19 6.25
N THR A 29 33.59 47.04 7.50
CA THR A 29 34.93 46.65 8.00
C THR A 29 34.88 45.89 9.36
N ASP A 30 36.01 45.33 9.78
CA ASP A 30 36.29 44.53 10.99
C ASP A 30 35.81 45.03 12.37
N LEU A 31 35.59 44.07 13.27
CA LEU A 31 36.33 44.00 14.54
C LEU A 31 36.64 42.52 14.90
N SER A 32 37.76 42.26 15.58
CA SER A 32 38.44 40.95 15.61
C SER A 32 38.74 40.41 17.03
N THR A 33 39.44 39.26 17.09
CA THR A 33 39.96 38.48 18.25
C THR A 33 38.96 37.49 18.91
N SER A 34 39.36 36.29 19.36
CA SER A 34 40.68 35.58 19.39
C SER A 34 40.48 34.08 19.09
N GLU A 35 41.24 33.46 18.18
CA GLU A 35 42.43 32.60 18.44
C GLU A 35 42.20 31.40 19.39
N GLY A 36 42.62 30.20 18.96
CA GLY A 36 42.40 28.95 19.69
C GLY A 36 42.61 27.68 18.84
N ASP A 37 43.78 27.50 18.26
CA ASP A 37 44.20 26.28 17.57
C ASP A 37 44.30 25.08 18.54
N ASP A 38 44.05 23.85 18.05
CA ASP A 38 45.11 22.82 18.04
C ASP A 38 44.77 21.66 17.08
N ALA A 39 45.77 20.79 16.79
CA ALA A 39 45.69 19.75 15.76
C ALA A 39 46.22 18.37 16.19
N SER A 40 46.17 17.39 15.27
CA SER A 40 46.61 15.98 15.41
C SER A 40 45.66 15.09 16.23
N SER A 41 45.29 13.86 15.84
CA SER A 41 46.01 12.74 15.19
C SER A 41 46.89 11.92 16.14
N SER A 42 46.42 10.71 16.49
CA SER A 42 47.30 9.53 16.64
C SER A 42 46.54 8.20 16.66
N THR A 43 47.28 7.17 16.27
CA THR A 43 46.91 5.78 15.99
C THR A 43 47.08 4.82 17.18
N VAL A 44 46.39 3.66 17.08
CA VAL A 44 46.80 2.33 17.60
C VAL A 44 46.79 2.08 19.13
N GLY A 45 46.27 0.91 19.52
CA GLY A 45 46.37 0.36 20.88
C GLY A 45 45.63 -0.98 21.04
N THR A 46 46.30 -2.11 20.80
CA THR A 46 45.75 -3.48 20.93
C THR A 46 46.29 -4.16 22.20
N THR A 47 45.66 -5.27 22.64
CA THR A 47 46.10 -6.24 23.69
C THR A 47 45.90 -5.81 25.16
N ALA A 48 45.72 -6.70 26.14
CA ALA A 48 45.13 -8.06 26.15
C ALA A 48 44.96 -8.58 27.60
N ALA A 49 43.93 -9.42 27.84
CA ALA A 49 43.86 -10.53 28.83
C ALA A 49 44.11 -10.19 30.33
N GLU A 50 43.98 -11.06 31.35
CA GLU A 50 43.73 -12.52 31.50
C GLU A 50 42.72 -12.77 32.66
N THR A 51 41.73 -13.66 32.54
CA THR A 51 41.71 -15.12 32.84
C THR A 51 41.47 -15.50 34.31
N SER A 52 40.31 -16.13 34.58
CA SER A 52 40.11 -17.22 35.57
C SER A 52 38.63 -17.65 35.70
N THR A 53 38.28 -18.89 36.05
CA THR A 53 38.86 -20.24 35.80
C THR A 53 37.79 -21.30 36.14
N THR A 54 37.89 -22.53 35.59
CA THR A 54 36.95 -23.69 35.78
C THR A 54 35.52 -23.47 35.24
N GLY A 55 34.69 -24.51 34.98
CA GLY A 55 34.91 -25.97 34.96
C GLY A 55 33.64 -26.75 35.40
N ASP A 56 33.45 -28.03 35.09
CA ASP A 56 34.22 -28.94 34.22
C ASP A 56 33.33 -30.13 33.76
N GLY A 57 33.72 -30.85 32.70
CA GLY A 57 33.01 -32.01 32.13
C GLY A 57 32.95 -31.95 30.58
N SER A 58 33.90 -32.47 29.77
CA SER A 58 34.48 -33.83 29.66
C SER A 58 33.53 -34.85 29.01
N THR A 59 33.87 -35.71 28.02
CA THR A 59 34.98 -35.92 27.04
C THR A 59 34.45 -36.89 25.95
N THR A 60 35.03 -37.20 24.77
CA THR A 60 36.27 -36.85 24.03
C THR A 60 36.07 -37.10 22.51
N ALA A 61 36.95 -36.60 21.62
CA ALA A 61 36.88 -36.79 20.15
C ALA A 61 37.47 -38.11 19.61
N GLY A 62 37.20 -38.45 18.34
CA GLY A 62 37.84 -39.56 17.60
C GLY A 62 37.54 -39.55 16.10
N THR A 63 38.54 -39.82 15.25
CA THR A 63 38.49 -39.56 13.79
C THR A 63 38.72 -40.83 12.95
N THR A 64 38.20 -40.81 11.71
CA THR A 64 38.68 -41.53 10.49
C THR A 64 38.28 -42.99 10.24
N ALA A 65 38.25 -43.27 8.92
CA ALA A 65 38.40 -44.55 8.21
C ALA A 65 37.18 -45.48 8.10
N ALA A 66 36.88 -45.86 6.86
CA ALA A 66 36.00 -46.97 6.50
C ALA A 66 36.77 -48.31 6.50
N PRO A 67 36.05 -49.44 6.58
CA PRO A 67 36.48 -50.65 5.89
C PRO A 67 35.40 -51.24 4.97
N THR A 68 35.84 -51.78 3.84
CA THR A 68 35.04 -52.69 2.99
C THR A 68 34.71 -53.98 3.74
N SER A 69 33.53 -54.56 3.52
CA SER A 69 33.29 -55.99 3.78
C SER A 69 32.48 -56.64 2.66
N THR A 70 33.14 -57.48 1.87
CA THR A 70 32.48 -58.35 0.87
C THR A 70 31.68 -59.44 1.58
N GLY A 71 30.43 -59.65 1.19
CA GLY A 71 29.59 -60.76 1.64
C GLY A 71 28.77 -61.32 0.49
N ALA A 72 29.20 -62.44 -0.08
CA ALA A 72 28.47 -63.13 -1.16
C ALA A 72 27.76 -64.38 -0.62
N SER A 73 26.48 -64.54 -0.96
CA SER A 73 25.74 -65.81 -0.88
C SER A 73 24.62 -65.78 -1.90
N GLU A 74 24.47 -66.89 -2.63
CA GLU A 74 23.63 -66.95 -3.82
C GLU A 74 22.24 -67.57 -3.55
N THR A 75 21.29 -67.22 -4.41
CA THR A 75 20.13 -68.04 -4.81
C THR A 75 19.08 -68.40 -3.75
N THR A 76 17.92 -67.76 -3.84
CA THR A 76 16.71 -68.47 -4.33
C THR A 76 15.66 -67.49 -4.87
N THR A 77 14.97 -67.90 -5.93
CA THR A 77 13.96 -67.11 -6.66
C THR A 77 12.59 -67.16 -5.98
N ALA A 78 11.93 -66.01 -5.76
CA ALA A 78 10.56 -65.73 -6.22
C ALA A 78 10.00 -64.37 -5.74
N THR A 79 9.55 -63.57 -6.73
CA THR A 79 8.40 -62.64 -6.67
C THR A 79 8.52 -61.32 -5.89
N THR A 80 8.19 -60.22 -6.59
CA THR A 80 8.05 -58.82 -6.13
C THR A 80 9.35 -58.13 -5.70
N GLY A 81 10.09 -57.62 -6.68
CA GLY A 81 11.09 -56.57 -6.48
C GLY A 81 10.46 -55.15 -6.48
N PRO A 82 11.23 -54.10 -6.13
CA PRO A 82 10.73 -52.72 -6.02
C PRO A 82 10.86 -51.94 -7.33
N ALA A 83 10.51 -50.64 -7.30
CA ALA A 83 10.70 -49.70 -8.40
C ALA A 83 12.16 -49.21 -8.50
N ASP A 84 13.08 -50.15 -8.74
CA ASP A 84 14.53 -49.96 -8.58
C ASP A 84 15.33 -49.80 -9.91
N THR A 85 14.70 -49.87 -11.10
CA THR A 85 15.41 -49.79 -12.40
C THR A 85 15.40 -48.42 -13.09
N CYS A 86 14.36 -47.60 -12.89
CA CYS A 86 14.19 -46.36 -13.67
C CYS A 86 15.39 -45.39 -13.56
N GLY A 87 15.89 -44.97 -14.72
CA GLY A 87 17.04 -44.06 -14.88
C GLY A 87 18.38 -44.78 -15.08
N ASP A 88 18.40 -46.09 -15.37
CA ASP A 88 19.63 -46.85 -15.64
C ASP A 88 20.07 -46.87 -17.12
N GLY A 89 19.16 -46.49 -18.04
CA GLY A 89 19.37 -46.48 -19.49
C GLY A 89 18.84 -47.74 -20.21
N VAL A 90 18.05 -48.58 -19.56
CA VAL A 90 17.43 -49.79 -20.12
C VAL A 90 15.92 -49.78 -19.91
N LEU A 91 15.16 -49.58 -20.99
CA LEU A 91 13.69 -49.63 -20.97
C LEU A 91 13.17 -50.99 -20.45
N ASP A 92 12.58 -50.98 -19.26
CA ASP A 92 12.16 -52.15 -18.49
C ASP A 92 10.63 -52.39 -18.56
N ASP A 93 10.16 -53.51 -18.01
CA ASP A 93 8.78 -54.02 -18.17
C ASP A 93 7.74 -53.23 -17.33
N GLY A 94 7.43 -52.00 -17.76
CA GLY A 94 6.51 -51.06 -17.11
C GLY A 94 6.76 -49.59 -17.44
N GLU A 95 7.88 -49.29 -18.09
CA GLU A 95 8.33 -47.94 -18.45
C GLU A 95 7.86 -47.55 -19.85
N ALA A 96 7.69 -46.25 -20.09
CA ALA A 96 7.41 -45.70 -21.42
C ALA A 96 8.70 -45.22 -22.12
N CYS A 97 9.73 -44.87 -21.35
CA CYS A 97 11.04 -44.40 -21.77
C CYS A 97 12.07 -44.64 -20.66
N ASP A 98 13.34 -44.71 -21.02
CA ASP A 98 14.47 -44.54 -20.09
C ASP A 98 15.64 -43.90 -20.87
N ASP A 99 15.90 -42.61 -20.63
CA ASP A 99 17.05 -41.86 -21.14
C ASP A 99 18.25 -41.89 -20.15
N GLY A 100 18.19 -42.77 -19.16
CA GLY A 100 19.16 -42.96 -18.09
C GLY A 100 19.28 -41.71 -17.20
N PRO A 101 20.50 -41.24 -16.93
CA PRO A 101 20.77 -39.92 -16.34
C PRO A 101 20.26 -38.71 -17.15
N GLY A 102 19.57 -38.92 -18.28
CA GLY A 102 18.82 -37.91 -19.03
C GLY A 102 17.38 -37.69 -18.57
N ASN A 103 16.80 -38.63 -17.80
CA ASN A 103 15.47 -38.49 -17.21
C ASN A 103 15.40 -37.23 -16.33
N SER A 104 14.39 -36.38 -16.54
CA SER A 104 14.26 -35.12 -15.80
C SER A 104 12.87 -34.49 -15.92
N GLU A 105 12.54 -33.62 -14.98
CA GLU A 105 11.33 -32.79 -14.90
C GLU A 105 11.11 -31.84 -16.10
N THR A 106 12.00 -31.87 -17.10
CA THR A 106 11.93 -31.09 -18.34
C THR A 106 12.31 -31.88 -19.60
N GLY A 107 12.60 -33.18 -19.46
CA GLY A 107 13.05 -34.05 -20.54
C GLY A 107 11.91 -34.59 -21.40
N ALA A 108 12.24 -35.39 -22.42
CA ALA A 108 11.23 -36.23 -23.09
C ALA A 108 10.83 -37.46 -22.24
N CYS A 109 11.64 -37.76 -21.21
CA CYS A 109 11.40 -38.79 -20.21
C CYS A 109 11.44 -38.16 -18.81
N THR A 110 10.36 -38.38 -18.05
CA THR A 110 10.18 -37.90 -16.67
C THR A 110 11.06 -38.67 -15.67
N PRO A 111 11.24 -38.18 -14.43
CA PRO A 111 11.94 -38.93 -13.38
C PRO A 111 11.32 -40.31 -13.06
N GLU A 112 10.05 -40.53 -13.42
CA GLU A 112 9.27 -41.75 -13.21
C GLU A 112 9.22 -42.68 -14.45
N CYS A 113 10.11 -42.45 -15.42
CA CYS A 113 10.22 -43.23 -16.67
C CYS A 113 8.92 -43.28 -17.51
N GLN A 114 8.10 -42.22 -17.36
CA GLN A 114 6.97 -41.94 -18.24
C GLN A 114 7.41 -40.94 -19.33
N ALA A 115 6.93 -41.11 -20.55
CA ALA A 115 7.18 -40.15 -21.62
C ALA A 115 6.41 -38.86 -21.30
N ALA A 116 7.08 -37.71 -21.37
CA ALA A 116 6.50 -36.43 -20.97
C ALA A 116 5.27 -36.08 -21.81
N THR A 117 4.18 -35.71 -21.14
CA THR A 117 2.90 -35.33 -21.75
C THR A 117 2.16 -34.29 -20.90
N CYS A 118 1.91 -33.12 -21.48
CA CYS A 118 0.98 -32.11 -20.99
C CYS A 118 -0.17 -32.66 -20.14
N GLY A 119 -0.18 -32.29 -18.86
CA GLY A 119 -1.08 -32.80 -17.83
C GLY A 119 -0.44 -33.80 -16.88
N ASP A 120 0.86 -34.11 -17.01
CA ASP A 120 1.61 -34.92 -16.05
C ASP A 120 2.31 -34.08 -14.96
N GLY A 121 2.49 -32.77 -15.18
CA GLY A 121 3.07 -31.83 -14.23
C GLY A 121 4.57 -31.57 -14.44
N TYR A 122 5.17 -32.05 -15.53
CA TYR A 122 6.58 -31.84 -15.89
C TYR A 122 6.72 -31.13 -17.24
N VAL A 123 7.14 -29.86 -17.22
CA VAL A 123 7.16 -29.00 -18.42
C VAL A 123 8.17 -29.48 -19.46
N TRP A 124 7.71 -30.12 -20.54
CA TRP A 124 8.60 -30.65 -21.58
C TRP A 124 9.30 -29.51 -22.36
N SER A 125 10.57 -29.26 -22.00
CA SER A 125 11.30 -28.06 -22.38
C SER A 125 11.46 -27.90 -23.91
N GLY A 126 10.77 -26.90 -24.45
CA GLY A 126 10.80 -26.55 -25.88
C GLY A 126 9.66 -27.15 -26.70
N GLN A 127 8.76 -27.90 -26.06
CA GLN A 127 7.51 -28.40 -26.63
C GLN A 127 6.31 -27.76 -25.93
N GLU A 128 6.42 -27.60 -24.61
CA GLU A 128 5.39 -27.02 -23.73
C GLU A 128 5.92 -25.71 -23.11
N LEU A 129 5.02 -24.77 -22.80
CA LEU A 129 5.39 -23.49 -22.17
C LEU A 129 5.21 -23.51 -20.65
N CYS A 130 4.27 -24.32 -20.17
CA CYS A 130 4.02 -24.63 -18.76
C CYS A 130 3.19 -25.92 -18.69
N ASP A 131 3.14 -26.56 -17.53
CA ASP A 131 2.26 -27.69 -17.23
C ASP A 131 1.93 -27.64 -15.73
N ASP A 132 0.66 -27.41 -15.40
CA ASP A 132 0.11 -27.42 -14.03
C ASP A 132 -0.57 -28.77 -13.70
N GLY A 133 -0.38 -29.79 -14.55
CA GLY A 133 -0.87 -31.14 -14.37
C GLY A 133 -2.39 -31.25 -14.61
N PRO A 134 -3.14 -31.91 -13.69
CA PRO A 134 -4.59 -32.06 -13.83
C PRO A 134 -5.39 -30.76 -13.91
N ASP A 135 -4.82 -29.64 -13.45
CA ASP A 135 -5.47 -28.32 -13.41
C ASP A 135 -5.38 -27.59 -14.77
N ASN A 136 -4.69 -28.16 -15.77
CA ASN A 136 -4.58 -27.60 -17.12
C ASN A 136 -5.93 -27.41 -17.81
N GLY A 137 -6.22 -26.17 -18.20
CA GLY A 137 -7.50 -25.75 -18.76
C GLY A 137 -8.47 -25.15 -17.75
N GLU A 138 -8.14 -25.13 -16.45
CA GLU A 138 -8.83 -24.31 -15.47
C GLU A 138 -8.30 -22.86 -15.46
N TYR A 139 -9.09 -21.94 -14.90
CA TYR A 139 -8.74 -20.51 -14.84
C TYR A 139 -7.65 -20.25 -13.80
N GLY A 140 -6.61 -19.51 -14.18
CA GLY A 140 -5.40 -19.33 -13.38
C GLY A 140 -4.19 -20.14 -13.85
N TYR A 141 -4.43 -21.18 -14.66
CA TYR A 141 -3.47 -22.24 -15.00
C TYR A 141 -3.09 -22.26 -16.49
N CYS A 142 -2.27 -23.22 -16.92
CA CYS A 142 -1.97 -23.48 -18.33
C CYS A 142 -3.22 -23.78 -19.18
N LEU A 143 -3.11 -23.55 -20.49
CA LEU A 143 -4.06 -24.08 -21.47
C LEU A 143 -4.05 -25.61 -21.45
N ALA A 144 -5.19 -26.24 -21.77
CA ALA A 144 -5.36 -27.70 -21.82
C ALA A 144 -4.53 -28.42 -22.91
N ASP A 145 -3.67 -27.71 -23.65
CA ASP A 145 -2.71 -28.23 -24.61
C ASP A 145 -1.26 -27.76 -24.31
N CYS A 146 -1.03 -27.14 -23.15
CA CYS A 146 0.27 -26.64 -22.66
C CYS A 146 0.98 -25.66 -23.61
N SER A 147 0.27 -25.10 -24.59
CA SER A 147 0.80 -24.15 -25.57
C SER A 147 1.08 -22.75 -25.00
N GLY A 148 0.64 -22.49 -23.77
CA GLY A 148 0.87 -21.26 -23.02
C GLY A 148 0.06 -21.23 -21.71
N PRO A 149 0.25 -20.19 -20.87
CA PRO A 149 -0.67 -19.91 -19.77
C PRO A 149 -2.05 -19.57 -20.33
N GLY A 150 -3.10 -20.03 -19.64
CA GLY A 150 -4.49 -19.76 -19.99
C GLY A 150 -5.06 -18.48 -19.38
N PRO A 151 -6.37 -18.23 -19.56
CA PRO A 151 -7.14 -17.19 -18.90
C PRO A 151 -6.84 -17.09 -17.40
N ARG A 152 -6.42 -15.91 -16.94
CA ARG A 152 -6.09 -15.67 -15.52
C ARG A 152 -6.04 -14.17 -15.21
N CYS A 153 -6.39 -13.85 -13.97
CA CYS A 153 -6.38 -12.50 -13.44
C CYS A 153 -5.01 -11.81 -13.60
N GLY A 154 -4.96 -10.70 -14.34
CA GLY A 154 -3.74 -9.91 -14.53
C GLY A 154 -2.91 -10.27 -15.75
N ASP A 155 -3.53 -10.73 -16.84
CA ASP A 155 -2.85 -10.98 -18.11
C ASP A 155 -3.06 -9.92 -19.20
N GLY A 156 -3.98 -8.98 -18.98
CA GLY A 156 -4.30 -7.90 -19.92
C GLY A 156 -5.61 -8.08 -20.68
N VAL A 157 -6.38 -9.13 -20.40
CA VAL A 157 -7.69 -9.44 -20.99
C VAL A 157 -8.76 -9.48 -19.90
N LEU A 158 -9.95 -8.93 -20.17
CA LEU A 158 -11.12 -9.08 -19.30
C LEU A 158 -11.94 -10.30 -19.76
N ASP A 159 -11.73 -11.43 -19.11
CA ASP A 159 -12.29 -12.73 -19.45
C ASP A 159 -13.66 -12.96 -18.78
N ALA A 160 -14.67 -12.27 -19.29
CA ALA A 160 -16.05 -12.28 -18.79
C ALA A 160 -16.76 -13.66 -18.80
N ASP A 161 -16.20 -14.68 -19.48
CA ASP A 161 -16.69 -16.07 -19.38
C ASP A 161 -16.28 -16.76 -18.05
N TYR A 162 -15.40 -16.13 -17.26
CA TYR A 162 -14.95 -16.56 -15.92
C TYR A 162 -15.37 -15.58 -14.80
N ASP A 163 -16.47 -14.83 -15.00
CA ASP A 163 -17.08 -13.89 -14.04
C ASP A 163 -16.20 -12.70 -13.58
N GLU A 164 -15.16 -12.35 -14.37
CA GLU A 164 -14.31 -11.19 -14.09
C GLU A 164 -15.06 -9.84 -14.14
N GLN A 165 -14.58 -8.89 -13.35
CA GLN A 165 -15.08 -7.51 -13.31
C GLN A 165 -13.99 -6.48 -13.65
N CYS A 166 -12.73 -6.89 -13.57
CA CYS A 166 -11.53 -6.09 -13.84
C CYS A 166 -10.36 -7.05 -14.17
N ASP A 167 -9.31 -6.53 -14.81
CA ASP A 167 -8.03 -7.20 -15.01
C ASP A 167 -6.90 -6.28 -14.51
N LEU A 168 -5.83 -6.88 -13.96
CA LEU A 168 -4.65 -6.16 -13.52
C LEU A 168 -3.63 -6.04 -14.65
N LEU A 169 -3.71 -4.94 -15.42
CA LEU A 169 -2.75 -4.64 -16.48
C LEU A 169 -1.29 -4.81 -15.98
N PRO A 170 -0.40 -5.53 -16.70
CA PRO A 170 0.98 -5.85 -16.26
C PRO A 170 1.91 -4.68 -15.93
N LEU A 171 1.44 -3.44 -16.13
CA LEU A 171 2.01 -2.23 -15.57
C LEU A 171 0.86 -1.49 -14.88
N ASN A 172 0.92 -1.30 -13.56
CA ASN A 172 -0.13 -0.63 -12.80
C ASN A 172 0.28 0.81 -12.36
N PRO A 173 0.16 1.81 -13.24
CA PRO A 173 0.07 3.22 -12.86
C PRO A 173 -1.40 3.70 -12.77
N GLN A 174 -2.37 2.80 -12.97
CA GLN A 174 -3.80 3.13 -13.07
C GLN A 174 -4.54 3.06 -11.73
N LYS A 175 -4.04 2.26 -10.77
CA LYS A 175 -4.67 2.00 -9.47
C LYS A 175 -6.16 1.67 -9.59
N ASP A 176 -6.48 0.77 -10.51
CA ASP A 176 -7.82 0.32 -10.93
C ASP A 176 -8.74 -0.24 -9.83
N GLY A 177 -8.21 -0.61 -8.67
CA GLY A 177 -8.99 -1.19 -7.56
C GLY A 177 -9.28 -2.68 -7.72
N CYS A 178 -8.61 -3.38 -8.64
CA CYS A 178 -8.83 -4.80 -8.89
C CYS A 178 -8.16 -5.70 -7.86
N ASN A 179 -8.85 -6.75 -7.40
CA ASN A 179 -8.32 -7.73 -6.46
C ASN A 179 -7.52 -8.82 -7.22
N PRO A 180 -6.19 -8.96 -6.99
CA PRO A 180 -5.32 -9.88 -7.73
C PRO A 180 -5.62 -11.38 -7.55
N LYS A 181 -6.53 -11.76 -6.65
CA LYS A 181 -6.85 -13.16 -6.33
C LYS A 181 -8.21 -13.60 -6.84
N SER A 182 -9.07 -12.66 -7.24
CA SER A 182 -10.45 -12.92 -7.66
C SER A 182 -10.85 -12.21 -8.95
N CYS A 183 -10.07 -11.24 -9.43
CA CYS A 183 -10.45 -10.30 -10.50
C CYS A 183 -11.85 -9.70 -10.35
N THR A 184 -12.28 -9.57 -9.09
CA THR A 184 -13.39 -8.74 -8.66
C THR A 184 -12.86 -7.36 -8.30
N ILE A 185 -13.69 -6.35 -8.52
CA ILE A 185 -13.45 -5.01 -8.03
C ILE A 185 -13.50 -5.03 -6.49
N ALA A 186 -12.53 -4.39 -5.82
CA ALA A 186 -12.45 -4.41 -4.36
C ALA A 186 -13.56 -3.56 -3.71
N GLN A 187 -14.16 -4.10 -2.65
CA GLN A 187 -15.21 -3.47 -1.88
C GLN A 187 -14.65 -2.48 -0.84
N SER A 188 -13.39 -2.62 -0.44
CA SER A 188 -12.75 -1.80 0.60
C SER A 188 -11.23 -1.72 0.44
N CYS A 189 -10.63 -0.69 1.05
CA CYS A 189 -9.18 -0.57 1.13
C CYS A 189 -8.54 -1.71 1.95
N ALA A 190 -9.24 -2.25 2.95
CA ALA A 190 -8.78 -3.36 3.76
C ALA A 190 -8.71 -4.67 2.97
N GLU A 191 -9.73 -4.97 2.16
CA GLU A 191 -9.72 -6.11 1.23
C GLU A 191 -8.60 -5.98 0.19
N LEU A 192 -8.41 -4.79 -0.37
CA LEU A 192 -7.36 -4.53 -1.35
C LEU A 192 -5.95 -4.65 -0.73
N ALA A 193 -5.74 -4.11 0.48
CA ALA A 193 -4.49 -4.26 1.24
C ALA A 193 -4.21 -5.71 1.69
N ALA A 194 -5.25 -6.53 1.91
CA ALA A 194 -5.12 -7.94 2.26
C ALA A 194 -4.91 -8.86 1.03
N SER A 195 -5.36 -8.43 -0.15
CA SER A 195 -5.21 -9.18 -1.40
C SER A 195 -3.87 -8.91 -2.09
N LEU A 196 -3.41 -7.66 -2.14
CA LEU A 196 -2.18 -7.23 -2.82
C LEU A 196 -0.88 -7.85 -2.25
N PRO A 197 0.08 -8.24 -3.13
CA PRO A 197 1.49 -8.44 -2.76
C PRO A 197 2.10 -7.19 -2.12
N GLU A 198 3.08 -7.38 -1.23
CA GLU A 198 3.71 -6.30 -0.45
C GLU A 198 4.33 -5.22 -1.35
N GLU A 199 4.89 -5.63 -2.49
CA GLU A 199 5.50 -4.77 -3.51
C GLU A 199 4.50 -3.83 -4.21
N LEU A 200 3.19 -4.10 -4.09
CA LEU A 200 2.10 -3.33 -4.70
C LEU A 200 1.26 -2.54 -3.68
N LYS A 201 1.55 -2.66 -2.37
CA LYS A 201 0.87 -1.95 -1.27
C LYS A 201 1.28 -0.48 -1.17
N ILE A 202 0.95 0.30 -2.19
CA ILE A 202 1.31 1.72 -2.27
C ILE A 202 0.10 2.58 -1.92
N SER A 203 0.03 3.10 -0.68
CA SER A 203 -1.04 4.01 -0.25
C SER A 203 -1.30 5.15 -1.26
N GLY A 204 -2.56 5.52 -1.48
CA GLY A 204 -2.93 6.52 -2.49
C GLY A 204 -4.39 6.44 -2.94
N ALA A 205 -4.71 7.12 -4.04
CA ALA A 205 -6.02 7.03 -4.69
C ALA A 205 -6.26 5.62 -5.27
N TYR A 206 -7.39 5.00 -4.92
CA TYR A 206 -7.94 3.78 -5.54
C TYR A 206 -9.46 3.90 -5.56
N PRO A 207 -10.16 3.43 -6.61
CA PRO A 207 -11.62 3.32 -6.57
C PRO A 207 -12.00 2.05 -5.79
N ILE A 208 -13.10 2.11 -5.05
CA ILE A 208 -13.70 0.95 -4.35
C ILE A 208 -15.21 0.94 -4.58
N TRP A 209 -15.82 -0.23 -4.52
CA TRP A 209 -17.27 -0.39 -4.69
C TRP A 209 -17.86 -1.26 -3.57
N PRO A 210 -18.20 -0.68 -2.40
CA PRO A 210 -18.87 -1.41 -1.33
C PRO A 210 -20.24 -1.94 -1.74
N ASP A 211 -20.60 -3.12 -1.23
CA ASP A 211 -21.87 -3.77 -1.54
C ASP A 211 -23.10 -2.89 -1.25
N GLY A 212 -24.01 -2.83 -2.23
CA GLY A 212 -25.27 -2.10 -2.10
C GLY A 212 -25.19 -0.57 -2.25
N GLN A 213 -24.00 -0.02 -2.51
CA GLN A 213 -23.84 1.39 -2.86
C GLN A 213 -23.88 1.58 -4.38
N ASP A 214 -24.47 2.70 -4.84
CA ASP A 214 -24.34 3.12 -6.24
C ASP A 214 -22.87 3.44 -6.57
N ALA A 215 -22.51 3.45 -7.87
CA ALA A 215 -21.13 3.63 -8.38
C ALA A 215 -20.46 4.98 -8.08
N ALA A 216 -20.97 5.77 -7.13
CA ALA A 216 -20.41 7.04 -6.68
C ALA A 216 -19.01 6.89 -6.05
N LEU A 217 -18.74 5.78 -5.35
CA LEU A 217 -17.44 5.47 -4.71
C LEU A 217 -16.35 5.01 -5.70
N GLY A 218 -16.75 4.61 -6.91
CA GLY A 218 -15.86 4.37 -8.05
C GLY A 218 -15.14 5.62 -8.58
N GLN A 219 -15.37 6.80 -7.97
CA GLN A 219 -14.66 8.05 -8.29
C GLN A 219 -13.34 8.22 -7.52
N GLY A 220 -12.99 7.29 -6.63
CA GLY A 220 -11.71 7.26 -5.92
C GLY A 220 -11.82 7.63 -4.44
N VAL A 221 -11.46 6.68 -3.58
CA VAL A 221 -11.09 6.92 -2.18
C VAL A 221 -9.57 7.01 -2.07
N TRP A 222 -9.06 7.51 -0.94
CA TRP A 222 -7.68 7.24 -0.57
C TRP A 222 -7.63 5.98 0.29
N CYS A 223 -6.88 4.98 -0.16
CA CYS A 223 -6.52 3.82 0.63
C CYS A 223 -5.16 4.04 1.27
N ASP A 224 -5.10 3.89 2.60
CA ASP A 224 -3.85 3.56 3.26
C ASP A 224 -3.65 2.05 3.26
N MET A 225 -2.58 1.58 2.60
CA MET A 225 -2.26 0.17 2.44
C MET A 225 -1.43 -0.39 3.62
N GLU A 226 -0.91 0.45 4.50
CA GLU A 226 -0.23 0.01 5.73
C GLU A 226 -1.25 -0.41 6.81
N GLY A 227 -2.24 0.44 7.08
CA GLY A 227 -3.31 0.16 8.04
C GLY A 227 -4.59 -0.43 7.45
N GLY A 228 -4.81 -0.38 6.14
CA GLY A 228 -6.06 -0.80 5.47
C GLY A 228 -7.18 0.26 5.46
N TRP A 229 -6.89 1.49 5.90
CA TRP A 229 -7.90 2.54 6.08
C TRP A 229 -8.44 3.11 4.76
N THR A 230 -9.75 3.38 4.74
CA THR A 230 -10.41 4.12 3.67
C THR A 230 -10.67 5.56 4.13
N PHE A 231 -10.28 6.55 3.32
CA PHE A 231 -10.61 7.97 3.51
C PHE A 231 -11.34 8.49 2.26
N LEU A 232 -12.42 9.27 2.47
CA LEU A 232 -13.27 9.81 1.40
C LEU A 232 -13.50 11.31 1.62
N LYS A 233 -13.39 12.12 0.56
CA LYS A 233 -13.93 13.49 0.53
C LYS A 233 -15.44 13.47 0.28
N TYR A 234 -16.19 14.23 1.07
CA TYR A 234 -17.61 14.48 0.87
C TYR A 234 -17.84 16.00 0.75
N ASP A 235 -18.56 16.47 -0.27
CA ASP A 235 -19.00 17.86 -0.39
C ASP A 235 -20.43 17.92 -0.98
N THR A 236 -21.31 18.59 -0.25
CA THR A 236 -22.74 18.75 -0.57
C THR A 236 -23.06 19.77 -1.66
N GLY A 237 -22.05 20.42 -2.25
CA GLY A 237 -22.25 21.49 -3.24
C GLY A 237 -22.76 22.80 -2.63
N GLY A 238 -22.46 23.03 -1.34
CA GLY A 238 -22.82 24.26 -0.62
C GLY A 238 -24.05 24.18 0.30
N GLY A 239 -24.59 22.97 0.57
CA GLY A 239 -25.39 22.75 1.77
C GLY A 239 -24.52 22.96 3.02
N VAL A 240 -25.06 23.44 4.15
CA VAL A 240 -24.23 23.68 5.36
C VAL A 240 -24.81 22.87 6.52
N HIS A 241 -24.07 21.85 6.91
CA HIS A 241 -24.53 20.76 7.76
C HIS A 241 -23.72 20.66 9.07
N PRO A 242 -24.35 20.35 10.21
CA PRO A 242 -23.65 20.06 11.46
C PRO A 242 -23.02 18.66 11.43
N ALA A 243 -22.07 18.43 12.34
CA ALA A 243 -21.38 17.15 12.46
C ALA A 243 -22.32 15.94 12.56
N SER A 244 -23.43 16.05 13.28
CA SER A 244 -24.41 14.97 13.44
C SER A 244 -25.22 14.62 12.19
N GLU A 245 -25.28 15.53 11.21
CA GLU A 245 -25.86 15.24 9.89
C GLU A 245 -24.78 14.72 8.93
N ALA A 246 -23.54 15.19 9.07
CA ALA A 246 -22.38 14.63 8.36
C ALA A 246 -22.06 13.19 8.79
N GLU A 247 -22.19 12.85 10.08
CA GLU A 247 -22.16 11.47 10.58
C GLU A 247 -23.20 10.62 9.85
N ALA A 248 -24.47 11.03 9.83
CA ALA A 248 -25.54 10.29 9.15
C ALA A 248 -25.33 10.16 7.62
N LEU A 249 -24.66 11.11 6.99
CA LEU A 249 -24.29 11.05 5.56
C LEU A 249 -23.08 10.14 5.30
N CYS A 250 -22.12 10.05 6.22
CA CYS A 250 -21.06 9.03 6.17
C CYS A 250 -21.64 7.62 6.45
N ASP A 251 -22.50 7.47 7.47
CA ASP A 251 -23.15 6.21 7.86
C ASP A 251 -23.96 5.62 6.69
N ALA A 252 -24.62 6.48 5.90
CA ALA A 252 -25.35 6.07 4.69
C ALA A 252 -24.46 5.42 3.62
N LEU A 253 -23.16 5.74 3.60
CA LEU A 253 -22.14 5.12 2.74
C LEU A 253 -21.43 3.92 3.40
N GLY A 254 -21.80 3.54 4.64
CA GLY A 254 -21.08 2.55 5.45
C GLY A 254 -19.78 3.07 6.06
N LEU A 255 -19.59 4.40 6.09
CA LEU A 255 -18.43 5.10 6.63
C LEU A 255 -18.79 5.80 7.93
N THR A 256 -17.81 6.42 8.60
CA THR A 256 -17.99 7.29 9.77
C THR A 256 -17.43 8.68 9.49
N LEU A 257 -17.91 9.73 10.15
CA LEU A 257 -17.27 11.05 10.08
C LEU A 257 -15.81 10.94 10.56
N PHE A 258 -14.87 11.59 9.88
CA PHE A 258 -13.44 11.40 10.16
C PHE A 258 -13.04 11.88 11.56
N TRP A 259 -12.24 11.06 12.25
CA TRP A 259 -11.34 11.52 13.31
C TRP A 259 -9.99 10.80 13.23
N PRO A 260 -8.87 11.51 13.48
CA PRO A 260 -7.55 10.89 13.62
C PRO A 260 -7.41 10.19 14.98
N GLN A 261 -6.87 8.97 14.99
CA GLN A 261 -6.45 8.26 16.22
C GLN A 261 -4.95 8.43 16.51
N THR A 262 -4.14 8.65 15.47
CA THR A 262 -2.68 8.75 15.54
C THR A 262 -2.18 9.92 14.70
N GLN A 263 -0.93 10.34 14.91
CA GLN A 263 -0.28 11.33 14.05
C GLN A 263 -0.25 10.89 12.57
N ALA A 264 -0.02 9.60 12.30
CA ALA A 264 -0.06 9.04 10.95
C ALA A 264 -1.46 9.15 10.31
N HIS A 265 -2.55 8.88 11.05
CA HIS A 265 -3.91 9.05 10.53
C HIS A 265 -4.22 10.52 10.22
N LEU A 266 -3.69 11.47 11.02
CA LEU A 266 -3.81 12.90 10.74
C LEU A 266 -3.00 13.30 9.49
N GLN A 267 -1.73 12.88 9.38
CA GLN A 267 -0.88 13.19 8.22
C GLN A 267 -1.46 12.62 6.92
N ALA A 268 -1.99 11.39 6.95
CA ALA A 268 -2.71 10.79 5.83
C ALA A 268 -3.94 11.65 5.46
N ALA A 269 -4.78 12.00 6.44
CA ALA A 269 -5.99 12.79 6.20
C ALA A 269 -5.71 14.22 5.70
N ILE A 270 -4.61 14.86 6.14
CA ILE A 270 -4.11 16.13 5.58
C ILE A 270 -3.73 15.93 4.11
N GLY A 271 -2.97 14.87 3.80
CA GLY A 271 -2.63 14.51 2.42
C GLY A 271 -3.86 14.28 1.54
N VAL A 272 -4.91 13.62 2.07
CA VAL A 272 -6.19 13.42 1.36
C VAL A 272 -6.89 14.75 1.11
N ALA A 273 -7.02 15.61 2.11
CA ALA A 273 -7.71 16.89 1.99
C ALA A 273 -7.11 17.76 0.85
N VAL A 274 -5.78 17.85 0.78
CA VAL A 274 -5.07 18.69 -0.20
C VAL A 274 -4.68 17.96 -1.51
N ASN A 275 -5.17 16.74 -1.76
CA ASN A 275 -4.92 16.03 -3.01
C ASN A 275 -6.06 16.29 -4.03
N PRO A 276 -5.76 16.85 -5.22
CA PRO A 276 -6.76 17.08 -6.27
C PRO A 276 -7.19 15.80 -7.01
N GLU A 277 -6.43 14.71 -6.89
CA GLU A 277 -6.78 13.40 -7.46
C GLU A 277 -7.91 12.70 -6.69
N ILE A 278 -8.12 13.08 -5.42
CA ILE A 278 -9.28 12.63 -4.63
C ILE A 278 -10.42 13.62 -4.87
N LEU A 279 -11.47 13.15 -5.57
CA LEU A 279 -12.66 13.93 -5.88
C LEU A 279 -13.71 13.80 -4.75
N PRO A 280 -14.47 14.87 -4.42
CA PRO A 280 -15.54 14.80 -3.44
C PRO A 280 -16.81 14.15 -4.00
N ILE A 281 -17.36 13.18 -3.25
CA ILE A 281 -18.73 12.72 -3.50
C ILE A 281 -19.72 13.83 -3.15
N GLY A 282 -20.71 14.03 -4.02
CA GLY A 282 -21.72 15.09 -3.95
C GLY A 282 -21.48 16.27 -4.90
N GLY A 283 -20.28 16.39 -5.48
CA GLY A 283 -20.01 17.29 -6.62
C GLY A 283 -19.76 18.76 -6.25
N GLY A 284 -19.18 19.01 -5.08
CA GLY A 284 -18.68 20.34 -4.68
C GLY A 284 -17.27 20.66 -5.20
N ASP A 285 -16.49 21.41 -4.42
CA ASP A 285 -15.22 21.97 -4.92
C ASP A 285 -14.07 20.94 -4.88
N THR A 286 -13.41 20.76 -6.03
CA THR A 286 -12.24 19.89 -6.18
C THR A 286 -10.93 20.57 -5.77
N ALA A 287 -10.98 21.80 -5.27
CA ALA A 287 -9.82 22.52 -4.77
C ALA A 287 -9.10 21.79 -3.62
N ASP A 288 -7.79 22.08 -3.50
CA ASP A 288 -6.88 21.54 -2.49
C ASP A 288 -7.09 22.19 -1.11
N ASP A 289 -8.34 22.18 -0.63
CA ASP A 289 -8.75 22.86 0.60
C ASP A 289 -8.55 21.98 1.83
N ILE A 290 -7.69 22.43 2.76
CA ILE A 290 -7.55 21.82 4.08
C ILE A 290 -8.86 21.87 4.90
N GLY A 291 -9.84 22.68 4.48
CA GLY A 291 -11.19 22.77 5.01
C GLY A 291 -11.98 21.46 5.05
N TYR A 292 -11.61 20.42 4.28
CA TYR A 292 -12.17 19.06 4.44
C TYR A 292 -11.86 18.44 5.83
N LEU A 293 -10.86 18.94 6.57
CA LEU A 293 -10.60 18.60 7.98
C LEU A 293 -11.24 19.58 8.97
N GLY A 294 -11.97 20.59 8.49
CA GLY A 294 -12.49 21.69 9.30
C GLY A 294 -13.64 21.34 10.25
N MET A 295 -13.99 20.06 10.34
CA MET A 295 -14.99 19.44 11.22
C MET A 295 -14.60 17.97 11.43
N LEU A 296 -14.62 17.49 12.68
CA LEU A 296 -14.16 16.14 13.04
C LEU A 296 -15.17 15.46 13.98
N ALA A 297 -15.13 14.13 14.04
CA ALA A 297 -15.88 13.36 15.02
C ALA A 297 -15.18 13.32 16.39
N ILE A 298 -15.00 14.50 17.01
CA ILE A 298 -14.38 14.67 18.33
C ILE A 298 -15.18 15.74 19.08
N TYR A 299 -15.70 15.38 20.26
CA TYR A 299 -16.73 16.13 20.96
C TYR A 299 -16.40 16.30 22.46
N PRO A 300 -16.76 17.43 23.10
CA PRO A 300 -16.74 17.51 24.56
C PRO A 300 -17.84 16.62 25.16
N ALA A 301 -17.54 15.88 26.22
CA ALA A 301 -18.49 14.99 26.88
C ALA A 301 -19.59 15.76 27.64
N THR A 302 -19.26 16.92 28.20
CA THR A 302 -20.21 17.81 28.89
C THR A 302 -20.06 19.29 28.47
N PRO A 303 -21.15 20.08 28.52
CA PRO A 303 -21.11 21.50 28.13
C PRO A 303 -20.23 22.33 29.07
N GLY A 304 -19.27 23.07 28.51
CA GLY A 304 -18.31 23.90 29.25
C GLY A 304 -16.89 23.33 29.36
N GLU A 305 -16.65 22.11 28.88
CA GLU A 305 -15.33 21.47 28.92
C GLU A 305 -14.31 22.11 27.96
N SER A 306 -13.02 22.11 28.34
CA SER A 306 -12.00 22.86 27.64
C SER A 306 -10.58 22.37 27.94
N CYS A 307 -9.92 21.80 26.94
CA CYS A 307 -8.51 21.40 27.05
C CYS A 307 -7.58 22.58 26.68
N VAL A 308 -7.37 23.49 27.64
CA VAL A 308 -6.66 24.77 27.43
C VAL A 308 -5.17 24.62 27.74
N GLY A 309 -4.30 24.97 26.78
CA GLY A 309 -2.85 24.96 27.00
C GLY A 309 -2.22 23.57 27.10
N ALA A 310 -2.86 22.57 26.49
CA ALA A 310 -2.38 21.20 26.39
C ALA A 310 -2.55 20.66 24.95
N PRO A 311 -1.76 19.65 24.54
CA PRO A 311 -2.01 18.86 23.31
C PRO A 311 -3.46 18.43 23.18
N LEU A 312 -4.07 18.51 21.99
CA LEU A 312 -5.43 18.02 21.80
C LEU A 312 -5.40 16.53 21.41
N ASN A 313 -5.22 15.68 22.41
CA ASN A 313 -5.18 14.22 22.28
C ASN A 313 -5.91 13.53 23.47
N ALA A 314 -6.17 12.24 23.32
CA ALA A 314 -6.86 11.40 24.30
C ALA A 314 -6.22 11.29 25.71
N ALA A 315 -4.91 11.52 25.83
CA ALA A 315 -4.18 11.40 27.09
C ALA A 315 -4.17 12.71 27.90
N ASP A 316 -4.05 13.84 27.20
CA ASP A 316 -3.99 15.18 27.80
C ASP A 316 -5.38 15.83 27.99
N CYS A 317 -6.39 15.40 27.23
CA CYS A 317 -7.76 15.94 27.24
C CYS A 317 -8.84 14.86 27.47
N PRO A 318 -8.81 14.10 28.58
CA PRO A 318 -9.68 12.94 28.80
C PRO A 318 -11.18 13.25 28.97
N GLU A 319 -11.57 14.53 28.92
CA GLU A 319 -12.96 15.01 28.91
C GLU A 319 -13.59 15.09 27.50
N TRP A 320 -12.84 14.79 26.43
CA TRP A 320 -13.37 14.70 25.06
C TRP A 320 -13.49 13.24 24.61
N GLU A 321 -14.49 12.97 23.77
CA GLU A 321 -14.82 11.63 23.26
C GLU A 321 -14.95 11.63 21.73
N ALA A 322 -14.73 10.47 21.11
CA ALA A 322 -14.92 10.20 19.69
C ALA A 322 -15.82 8.97 19.48
N PRO A 323 -16.41 8.73 18.30
CA PRO A 323 -17.42 7.68 18.10
C PRO A 323 -16.99 6.27 18.55
N GLY A 324 -17.54 5.86 19.70
CA GLY A 324 -17.32 4.54 20.31
C GLY A 324 -15.94 4.34 20.96
N GLU A 325 -15.05 5.33 20.95
CA GLU A 325 -13.65 5.17 21.37
C GLU A 325 -13.10 6.36 22.18
N ARG A 326 -12.07 6.05 22.97
CA ARG A 326 -11.29 7.03 23.71
C ARG A 326 -10.04 7.51 22.97
N GLU A 327 -9.66 6.88 21.86
CA GLU A 327 -8.40 7.19 21.16
C GLU A 327 -8.63 8.19 20.03
N TYR A 328 -8.01 9.36 20.17
CA TYR A 328 -7.96 10.40 19.15
C TYR A 328 -6.68 11.25 19.30
N PHE A 329 -6.21 11.85 18.19
CA PHE A 329 -5.00 12.69 18.14
C PHE A 329 -5.16 13.84 17.14
N VAL A 330 -5.34 15.08 17.62
CA VAL A 330 -5.44 16.27 16.75
C VAL A 330 -4.12 17.04 16.66
N GLY A 331 -3.25 16.92 17.66
CA GLY A 331 -1.86 17.41 17.60
C GLY A 331 -1.32 17.97 18.92
N ASP A 332 0.01 18.01 19.02
CA ASP A 332 0.74 18.32 20.27
C ASP A 332 0.92 19.81 20.58
N VAL A 333 0.09 20.67 19.97
CA VAL A 333 0.21 22.14 20.07
C VAL A 333 -0.39 22.64 21.38
N GLY A 334 0.38 22.50 22.47
CA GLY A 334 0.03 22.90 23.84
C GLY A 334 -0.14 24.41 24.11
N GLN A 335 -0.47 25.22 23.09
CA GLN A 335 -0.85 26.63 23.23
C GLN A 335 -2.09 27.02 22.41
N MET A 336 -2.94 26.04 22.03
CA MET A 336 -4.24 26.34 21.43
C MET A 336 -5.15 27.13 22.39
N GLY A 337 -5.92 28.06 21.82
CA GLY A 337 -6.77 28.99 22.56
C GLY A 337 -7.98 28.31 23.21
N GLN A 338 -8.51 28.89 24.30
CA GLN A 338 -9.64 28.31 25.02
C GLN A 338 -10.90 28.22 24.12
N PRO A 339 -11.56 27.04 24.02
CA PRO A 339 -12.88 26.95 23.40
C PRO A 339 -13.89 27.74 24.25
N ALA A 340 -14.73 28.54 23.59
CA ALA A 340 -15.68 29.41 24.26
C ALA A 340 -16.70 28.60 25.11
N ILE A 341 -17.09 29.19 26.24
CA ILE A 341 -17.90 28.61 27.33
C ILE A 341 -19.35 28.21 26.96
N ASN A 342 -19.68 28.19 25.68
CA ASN A 342 -20.99 27.89 25.10
C ASN A 342 -20.96 26.62 24.22
N ASN A 343 -19.94 25.77 24.39
CA ASN A 343 -19.86 24.48 23.72
C ASN A 343 -20.98 23.54 24.16
N CYS A 344 -21.64 22.90 23.20
CA CYS A 344 -22.61 21.84 23.45
C CYS A 344 -21.93 20.47 23.45
N ALA A 345 -22.42 19.57 24.32
CA ALA A 345 -21.97 18.18 24.35
C ALA A 345 -22.41 17.46 23.06
N GLY A 346 -21.56 16.59 22.52
CA GLY A 346 -21.84 15.88 21.26
C GLY A 346 -21.81 16.78 20.01
N CYS A 347 -21.08 17.89 20.04
CA CYS A 347 -21.00 18.85 18.93
C CYS A 347 -19.54 19.09 18.50
N SER A 348 -19.23 19.01 17.20
CA SER A 348 -17.88 19.28 16.68
C SER A 348 -17.45 20.72 16.93
N MET A 349 -16.17 20.90 17.21
CA MET A 349 -15.47 22.18 17.07
C MET A 349 -15.18 22.49 15.59
N GLU A 350 -14.84 23.74 15.28
CA GLU A 350 -14.29 24.10 13.97
C GLU A 350 -12.77 24.02 14.05
N TYR A 351 -12.15 23.12 13.28
CA TYR A 351 -10.70 22.90 13.30
C TYR A 351 -10.01 23.65 12.16
N ILE A 352 -8.77 24.08 12.36
CA ILE A 352 -7.94 24.71 11.33
C ILE A 352 -6.54 24.12 11.38
N PHE A 353 -6.14 23.45 10.29
CA PHE A 353 -4.83 22.84 10.13
C PHE A 353 -3.96 23.66 9.15
N ASP A 354 -2.66 23.56 9.35
CA ASP A 354 -1.65 23.97 8.38
C ASP A 354 -1.16 22.69 7.66
N ALA A 355 -1.30 22.66 6.34
CA ALA A 355 -0.98 21.50 5.52
C ALA A 355 0.54 21.32 5.33
N ASP A 356 1.29 22.42 5.21
CA ASP A 356 2.76 22.40 5.07
C ASP A 356 3.42 21.96 6.38
N ALA A 357 2.88 22.41 7.51
CA ALA A 357 3.35 22.05 8.85
C ALA A 357 2.72 20.76 9.42
N GLN A 358 1.79 20.14 8.68
CA GLN A 358 1.03 18.92 9.03
C GLN A 358 0.46 18.89 10.46
N GLN A 359 -0.04 20.02 10.96
CA GLN A 359 -0.52 20.13 12.34
C GLN A 359 -1.71 21.09 12.48
N ILE A 360 -2.46 20.95 13.58
CA ILE A 360 -3.46 21.94 13.96
C ILE A 360 -2.79 23.26 14.34
N VAL A 361 -3.29 24.38 13.80
CA VAL A 361 -2.84 25.73 14.15
C VAL A 361 -3.85 26.49 15.01
N ASN A 362 -5.13 26.15 14.91
CA ASN A 362 -6.18 26.74 15.73
C ASN A 362 -7.45 25.87 15.75
N TYR A 363 -8.33 26.13 16.71
CA TYR A 363 -9.73 25.72 16.64
C TYR A 363 -10.66 26.85 17.11
N PHE A 364 -11.90 26.87 16.61
CA PHE A 364 -12.92 27.84 17.00
C PHE A 364 -14.17 27.17 17.55
N ALA A 365 -14.76 27.85 18.53
CA ALA A 365 -15.94 27.44 19.24
C ALA A 365 -17.21 28.13 18.67
N PHE A 366 -18.11 27.32 18.11
CA PHE A 366 -19.55 27.60 18.00
C PHE A 366 -19.94 28.98 17.46
N LEU A 367 -19.76 29.19 16.14
CA LEU A 367 -20.29 30.38 15.45
C LEU A 367 -21.83 30.47 15.51
N ASN A 368 -22.53 29.33 15.62
CA ASN A 368 -23.99 29.25 15.57
C ASN A 368 -24.59 28.55 16.81
N ASN A 369 -25.07 29.34 17.78
CA ASN A 369 -26.15 29.03 18.75
C ASN A 369 -26.21 27.62 19.39
N GLY A 370 -25.08 26.94 19.60
CA GLY A 370 -25.04 25.59 20.18
C GLY A 370 -25.48 24.48 19.22
N ILE A 371 -25.13 24.60 17.92
CA ILE A 371 -25.33 23.56 16.90
C ILE A 371 -24.02 22.80 16.59
N GLY A 372 -22.86 23.41 16.82
CA GLY A 372 -21.54 22.88 16.44
C GLY A 372 -20.82 23.77 15.44
N ALA A 373 -19.68 23.28 14.95
CA ALA A 373 -19.21 23.62 13.61
C ALA A 373 -20.19 23.10 12.56
N THR A 374 -20.25 23.81 11.43
CA THR A 374 -21.10 23.46 10.30
C THR A 374 -20.34 23.69 9.00
N ARG A 375 -20.24 22.67 8.14
CA ARG A 375 -19.49 22.71 6.87
C ARG A 375 -20.36 22.27 5.69
N SER A 376 -19.93 22.57 4.47
CA SER A 376 -20.44 21.91 3.26
C SER A 376 -19.65 20.67 2.88
N ASN A 377 -18.41 20.59 3.36
CA ASN A 377 -17.41 19.58 3.06
C ASN A 377 -16.77 18.97 4.32
N TRP A 378 -16.43 17.68 4.26
CA TRP A 378 -15.73 16.95 5.34
C TRP A 378 -15.10 15.66 4.80
N LEU A 379 -14.24 15.02 5.59
CA LEU A 379 -13.82 13.64 5.33
C LEU A 379 -14.72 12.62 6.04
N CYS A 380 -15.04 11.53 5.34
CA CYS A 380 -15.54 10.29 5.94
C CYS A 380 -14.39 9.25 5.98
N ARG A 381 -14.48 8.26 6.88
CA ARG A 381 -13.53 7.13 6.96
C ARG A 381 -14.21 5.79 7.21
N ALA A 382 -13.67 4.71 6.64
CA ALA A 382 -13.97 3.34 7.07
C ALA A 382 -12.81 2.81 7.94
N ARG A 383 -13.12 1.89 8.85
CA ARG A 383 -12.11 1.10 9.57
C ARG A 383 -11.66 -0.10 8.73
N PRO A 384 -10.49 -0.68 9.01
CA PRO A 384 -10.10 -2.01 8.53
C PRO A 384 -10.98 -3.13 9.09
#